data_AF-M5XTI6-F1
#
_entry.id   AF-M5XTI6-F1
#
_cell.length_a   1.000
_cell.length_b   1.000
_cell.length_c   1.000
_cell.angle_alpha   90.00
_cell.angle_beta   90.00
_cell.angle_gamma   90.00
#
_symmetry.space_group_name_H-M   'P 1'
#
loop_
_entity.id
_entity.type
_entity.pdbx_description
1 polymer ?
#
loop_
_entity_poly.entity_id
_entity_poly.type
_entity_poly.pdbx_seq_one_letter_code
_entity_poly.pdbx_strand_id
1 'polypeptide(L)'
;MANTALRNLLSLVQKRLLATLPTPTAALCSSFTVEYLVKSCGLPLESAISASKKLQIDKKQTHRIDSMLKFLKSNGFDDAQIAKLITKRPTILHYKVLSNLEPKFNFLIENGFVGQNLPELVLLNPVILTRSLDSHIKPAVQFLKKLLSTNDMLAAAKRSSWLLNMDSVGTIQPNVALLQSEGVPLDVITKMILFQPRTVMQNVDRMAYAVRTIKDLGIDPTGPMFVRAVRVMISMKESTWKRKIEFFKSYGWSEDVVLSVFKRQPFCLACSEEKLGRVMDFFLNTVKLEPETMIANPMLLMHGFEKTVLPRYNVFKILVSKELINRDNKRLCWLITQSERRFLDYYVLKYLNEVPDLLEIYHSSKEETIEIP
;
A
#
# COMPACT_ATOMS: atom_id res chain seq x y z
N MET A 1 -45.45 -42.66 37.61
CA MET A 1 -44.17 -42.13 38.16
C MET A 1 -42.89 -42.71 37.52
N ALA A 2 -42.91 -43.87 36.83
CA ALA A 2 -41.68 -44.46 36.26
C ALA A 2 -41.01 -43.69 35.10
N ASN A 3 -41.74 -42.83 34.38
CA ASN A 3 -41.25 -42.21 33.13
C ASN A 3 -40.31 -41.00 33.34
N THR A 4 -40.28 -40.42 34.55
CA THR A 4 -39.43 -39.26 34.87
C THR A 4 -37.99 -39.66 35.21
N ALA A 5 -37.81 -40.80 35.88
CA ALA A 5 -36.48 -41.31 36.25
C ALA A 5 -35.63 -41.69 35.03
N LEU A 6 -36.23 -42.33 34.02
CA LEU A 6 -35.54 -42.75 32.79
C LEU A 6 -35.04 -41.55 31.97
N ARG A 7 -35.85 -40.48 31.86
CA ARG A 7 -35.47 -39.23 31.19
C ARG A 7 -34.29 -38.53 31.90
N ASN A 8 -34.28 -38.52 33.23
CA ASN A 8 -33.19 -37.92 34.01
C ASN A 8 -31.88 -38.68 33.83
N LEU A 9 -31.91 -40.02 33.83
CA LEU A 9 -30.75 -40.88 33.56
C LEU A 9 -30.15 -40.67 32.16
N LEU A 10 -30.99 -40.63 31.12
CA LEU A 10 -30.54 -40.31 29.75
C LEU A 10 -29.89 -38.92 29.68
N SER A 11 -30.47 -37.91 30.34
CA SER A 11 -29.91 -36.54 30.36
C SER A 11 -28.54 -36.46 31.04
N LEU A 12 -28.29 -37.28 32.07
CA LEU A 12 -27.03 -37.35 32.80
C LEU A 12 -25.93 -38.06 32.00
N VAL A 13 -26.29 -39.14 31.30
CA VAL A 13 -25.36 -39.84 30.40
C VAL A 13 -24.99 -38.95 29.19
N GLN A 14 -25.98 -38.27 28.60
CA GLN A 14 -25.76 -37.38 27.46
C GLN A 14 -24.93 -36.14 27.84
N LYS A 15 -25.13 -35.57 29.05
CA LYS A 15 -24.27 -34.50 29.59
C LYS A 15 -22.85 -34.96 29.92
N ARG A 16 -22.64 -36.20 30.39
CA ARG A 16 -21.28 -36.74 30.63
C ARG A 16 -20.54 -37.06 29.33
N LEU A 17 -21.23 -37.54 28.29
CA LEU A 17 -20.62 -37.80 26.98
C LEU A 17 -20.23 -36.53 26.20
N LEU A 18 -20.98 -35.44 26.39
CA LEU A 18 -20.63 -34.14 25.78
C LEU A 18 -19.52 -33.38 26.53
N ALA A 19 -19.18 -33.77 27.76
CA ALA A 19 -18.14 -33.13 28.57
C ALA A 19 -16.71 -33.61 28.27
N THR A 20 -16.53 -34.60 27.38
CA THR A 20 -15.21 -35.22 27.06
C THR A 20 -14.78 -35.06 25.61
N LEU A 21 -15.51 -34.30 24.80
CA LEU A 21 -15.05 -33.84 23.49
C LEU A 21 -14.42 -32.45 23.65
N PRO A 22 -13.10 -32.28 23.42
CA PRO A 22 -12.49 -30.95 23.49
C PRO A 22 -13.11 -30.07 22.41
N THR A 23 -13.50 -28.85 22.78
CA THR A 23 -13.88 -27.83 21.81
C THR A 23 -12.74 -27.65 20.79
N PRO A 24 -13.03 -27.36 19.50
CA PRO A 24 -12.00 -27.32 18.45
C PRO A 24 -10.82 -26.39 18.80
N THR A 25 -11.11 -25.30 19.52
CA THR A 25 -10.12 -24.35 20.03
C THR A 25 -9.17 -24.96 21.07
N ALA A 26 -9.68 -25.76 22.01
CA ALA A 26 -8.87 -26.40 23.05
C ALA A 26 -7.94 -27.49 22.49
N ALA A 27 -8.41 -28.26 21.50
CA ALA A 27 -7.60 -29.25 20.79
C ALA A 27 -6.50 -28.63 19.89
N LEU A 28 -6.70 -27.41 19.40
CA LEU A 28 -5.68 -26.68 18.63
C LEU A 28 -4.55 -26.15 19.53
N CYS A 29 -4.88 -25.66 20.73
CA CYS A 29 -3.89 -25.20 21.71
C CYS A 29 -2.93 -26.30 22.20
N SER A 30 -3.34 -27.58 22.19
CA SER A 30 -2.55 -28.71 22.68
C SER A 30 -1.78 -29.48 21.58
N SER A 31 -1.74 -28.95 20.34
CA SER A 31 -0.96 -29.57 19.28
C SER A 31 0.54 -29.32 19.47
N PHE A 32 1.36 -30.38 19.34
CA PHE A 32 2.83 -30.29 19.44
C PHE A 32 3.43 -29.20 18.54
N THR A 33 2.84 -29.00 17.35
CA THR A 33 3.19 -27.90 16.44
C THR A 33 3.08 -26.53 17.12
N VAL A 34 1.99 -26.25 17.85
CA VAL A 34 1.78 -24.97 18.54
C VAL A 34 2.79 -24.81 19.68
N GLU A 35 2.98 -25.83 20.52
CA GLU A 35 3.96 -25.80 21.62
C GLU A 35 5.38 -25.51 21.10
N TYR A 36 5.80 -26.19 20.04
CA TYR A 36 7.12 -25.98 19.43
C TYR A 36 7.25 -24.59 18.79
N LEU A 37 6.22 -24.09 18.11
CA LEU A 37 6.24 -22.73 17.53
C LEU A 37 6.31 -21.62 18.60
N VAL A 38 5.64 -21.79 19.73
CA VAL A 38 5.75 -20.85 20.87
C VAL A 38 7.14 -20.95 21.50
N LYS A 39 7.55 -22.15 21.92
CA LYS A 39 8.77 -22.36 22.73
C LYS A 39 10.07 -22.22 21.95
N SER A 40 10.14 -22.77 20.75
CA SER A 40 11.38 -22.88 19.95
C SER A 40 11.51 -21.79 18.89
N CYS A 41 10.39 -21.24 18.42
CA CYS A 41 10.36 -20.18 17.40
C CYS A 41 9.92 -18.81 17.92
N GLY A 42 9.55 -18.69 19.20
CA GLY A 42 9.20 -17.41 19.84
C GLY A 42 7.90 -16.77 19.35
N LEU A 43 6.97 -17.56 18.77
CA LEU A 43 5.69 -17.00 18.30
C LEU A 43 4.73 -16.72 19.48
N PRO A 44 3.99 -15.60 19.46
CA PRO A 44 2.81 -15.44 20.30
C PRO A 44 1.81 -16.58 20.06
N LEU A 45 1.12 -17.04 21.11
CA LEU A 45 0.23 -18.22 21.06
C LEU A 45 -0.78 -18.15 19.90
N GLU A 46 -1.46 -17.02 19.70
CA GLU A 46 -2.40 -16.81 18.59
C GLU A 46 -1.73 -16.94 17.21
N SER A 47 -0.50 -16.46 17.07
CA SER A 47 0.28 -16.60 15.83
C SER A 47 0.70 -18.05 15.60
N ALA A 48 1.05 -18.78 16.66
CA ALA A 48 1.38 -20.20 16.58
C ALA A 48 0.15 -21.06 16.20
N ILE A 49 -1.03 -20.78 16.77
CA ILE A 49 -2.30 -21.43 16.43
C ILE A 49 -2.73 -21.11 14.98
N SER A 50 -2.50 -19.87 14.51
CA SER A 50 -2.74 -19.49 13.11
C SER A 50 -1.75 -20.18 12.15
N ALA A 51 -0.50 -20.33 12.58
CA ALA A 51 0.55 -20.98 11.80
C ALA A 51 0.37 -22.51 11.71
N SER A 52 -0.06 -23.19 12.77
CA SER A 52 -0.28 -24.65 12.80
C SER A 52 -1.40 -25.10 11.84
N LYS A 53 -2.36 -24.22 11.51
CA LYS A 53 -3.36 -24.46 10.46
C LYS A 53 -2.75 -24.55 9.05
N LYS A 54 -1.54 -24.02 8.84
CA LYS A 54 -0.83 -23.95 7.54
C LYS A 54 0.39 -24.86 7.47
N LEU A 55 0.79 -25.46 8.58
CA LEU A 55 2.01 -26.24 8.75
C LEU A 55 1.80 -27.24 9.90
N GLN A 56 2.14 -28.50 9.70
CA GLN A 56 2.27 -29.45 10.81
C GLN A 56 3.73 -29.86 10.97
N ILE A 57 4.18 -29.99 12.22
CA ILE A 57 5.55 -30.38 12.57
C ILE A 57 5.52 -31.80 13.14
N ASP A 58 6.19 -32.73 12.46
CA ASP A 58 6.50 -34.04 13.02
C ASP A 58 7.63 -33.89 14.06
N LYS A 59 7.45 -34.50 15.24
CA LYS A 59 8.46 -34.61 16.30
C LYS A 59 9.81 -35.13 15.79
N LYS A 60 9.83 -35.98 14.76
CA LYS A 60 11.05 -36.51 14.14
C LYS A 60 11.83 -35.46 13.34
N GLN A 61 11.19 -34.37 12.91
CA GLN A 61 11.79 -33.33 12.06
C GLN A 61 12.31 -32.11 12.84
N THR A 62 12.17 -32.07 14.18
CA THR A 62 12.63 -30.96 15.04
C THR A 62 14.10 -30.62 14.80
N HIS A 63 15.01 -31.61 14.81
CA HIS A 63 16.44 -31.43 14.57
C HIS A 63 16.75 -30.65 13.27
N ARG A 64 15.96 -30.88 12.22
CA ARG A 64 16.10 -30.22 10.92
C ARG A 64 15.58 -28.77 10.99
N ILE A 65 14.49 -28.54 11.71
CA ILE A 65 13.96 -27.19 11.93
C ILE A 65 14.92 -26.40 12.81
N ASP A 66 15.45 -26.97 13.89
CA ASP A 66 16.46 -26.37 14.75
C ASP A 66 17.71 -25.98 13.96
N SER A 67 18.20 -26.85 13.07
CA SER A 67 19.31 -26.52 12.14
C SER A 67 18.96 -25.37 11.19
N MET A 68 17.70 -25.26 10.75
CA MET A 68 17.25 -24.15 9.91
C MET A 68 17.11 -22.83 10.70
N LEU A 69 16.65 -22.89 11.96
CA LEU A 69 16.62 -21.72 12.86
C LEU A 69 18.05 -21.23 13.15
N LYS A 70 18.99 -22.15 13.40
CA LYS A 70 20.43 -21.85 13.52
C LYS A 70 20.96 -21.20 12.24
N PHE A 71 20.65 -21.75 11.06
CA PHE A 71 21.04 -21.15 9.77
C PHE A 71 20.52 -19.71 9.61
N LEU A 72 19.27 -19.42 9.99
CA LEU A 72 18.74 -18.06 9.97
C LEU A 72 19.52 -17.13 10.91
N LYS A 73 19.81 -17.56 12.14
CA LYS A 73 20.65 -16.78 13.09
C LYS A 73 22.06 -16.52 12.55
N SER A 74 22.70 -17.53 11.96
CA SER A 74 24.02 -17.39 11.31
C SER A 74 24.02 -16.41 10.13
N ASN A 75 22.85 -16.14 9.54
CA ASN A 75 22.65 -15.16 8.47
C ASN A 75 22.07 -13.81 8.98
N GLY A 76 22.26 -13.51 10.28
CA GLY A 76 21.98 -12.20 10.86
C GLY A 76 20.53 -11.93 11.27
N PHE A 77 19.65 -12.96 11.26
CA PHE A 77 18.29 -12.83 11.78
C PHE A 77 18.27 -12.93 13.30
N ASP A 78 17.65 -11.96 13.98
CA ASP A 78 17.33 -12.05 15.41
C ASP A 78 16.07 -12.90 15.67
N ASP A 79 15.81 -13.26 16.94
CA ASP A 79 14.68 -14.10 17.32
C ASP A 79 13.31 -13.48 16.99
N ALA A 80 13.15 -12.15 17.09
CA ALA A 80 11.91 -11.47 16.73
C ALA A 80 11.70 -11.43 15.21
N GLN A 81 12.77 -11.27 14.43
CA GLN A 81 12.78 -11.38 12.98
C GLN A 81 12.42 -12.80 12.52
N ILE A 82 12.96 -13.84 13.17
CA ILE A 82 12.62 -15.25 12.93
C ILE A 82 11.14 -15.50 13.22
N ALA A 83 10.64 -15.09 14.40
CA ALA A 83 9.22 -15.23 14.76
C ALA A 83 8.29 -14.53 13.76
N LYS A 84 8.64 -13.31 13.33
CA LYS A 84 7.92 -12.52 12.32
C LYS A 84 7.93 -13.17 10.94
N LEU A 85 9.04 -13.75 10.53
CA LEU A 85 9.20 -14.47 9.27
C LEU A 85 8.31 -15.74 9.25
N ILE A 86 8.35 -16.54 10.31
CA ILE A 86 7.54 -17.76 10.45
C ILE A 86 6.05 -17.41 10.53
N THR A 87 5.66 -16.37 11.27
CA THR A 87 4.27 -15.88 11.32
C THR A 87 3.73 -15.50 9.94
N LYS A 88 4.55 -14.82 9.12
CA LYS A 88 4.20 -14.49 7.73
C LYS A 88 4.14 -15.72 6.82
N ARG A 89 5.05 -16.69 6.99
CA ARG A 89 5.18 -17.86 6.10
C ARG A 89 5.60 -19.13 6.87
N PRO A 90 4.67 -19.83 7.55
CA PRO A 90 5.01 -21.01 8.35
C PRO A 90 5.68 -22.13 7.54
N THR A 91 5.29 -22.28 6.27
CA THR A 91 5.80 -23.32 5.35
C THR A 91 7.32 -23.30 5.14
N ILE A 92 8.02 -22.22 5.49
CA ILE A 92 9.49 -22.19 5.42
C ILE A 92 10.14 -23.23 6.32
N LEU A 93 9.51 -23.62 7.44
CA LEU A 93 10.06 -24.65 8.35
C LEU A 93 10.21 -26.02 7.66
N HIS A 94 9.52 -26.25 6.53
CA HIS A 94 9.66 -27.44 5.70
C HIS A 94 10.69 -27.31 4.56
N TYR A 95 11.44 -26.20 4.46
CA TYR A 95 12.43 -26.02 3.39
C TYR A 95 13.76 -26.69 3.77
N LYS A 96 14.55 -27.10 2.77
CA LYS A 96 15.88 -27.68 2.99
C LYS A 96 16.90 -26.54 3.02
N VAL A 97 17.78 -26.50 4.02
CA VAL A 97 18.81 -25.45 4.14
C VAL A 97 19.75 -25.52 2.92
N LEU A 98 20.56 -26.58 2.87
CA LEU A 98 21.63 -26.79 1.88
C LEU A 98 21.17 -26.66 0.42
N SER A 99 19.99 -27.21 0.08
CA SER A 99 19.52 -27.32 -1.30
C SER A 99 18.46 -26.30 -1.72
N ASN A 100 18.12 -25.31 -0.88
CA ASN A 100 17.10 -24.30 -1.22
C ASN A 100 17.40 -22.93 -0.58
N LEU A 101 17.54 -22.85 0.75
CA LEU A 101 17.75 -21.57 1.42
C LEU A 101 19.17 -21.05 1.22
N GLU A 102 20.18 -21.89 1.45
CA GLU A 102 21.60 -21.49 1.41
C GLU A 102 22.03 -20.93 0.05
N PRO A 103 21.74 -21.55 -1.12
CA PRO A 103 22.08 -20.98 -2.41
C PRO A 103 21.43 -19.60 -2.68
N LYS A 104 20.24 -19.35 -2.12
CA LYS A 104 19.54 -18.06 -2.26
C LYS A 104 20.14 -17.00 -1.36
N PHE A 105 20.48 -17.36 -0.12
CA PHE A 105 21.11 -16.46 0.83
C PHE A 105 22.51 -16.06 0.34
N ASN A 106 23.34 -17.04 -0.07
CA ASN A 106 24.66 -16.80 -0.63
C ASN A 106 24.58 -15.85 -1.84
N PHE A 107 23.69 -16.13 -2.80
CA PHE A 107 23.49 -15.23 -3.95
C PHE A 107 23.05 -13.81 -3.55
N LEU A 108 22.16 -13.64 -2.56
CA LEU A 108 21.74 -12.32 -2.09
C LEU A 108 22.89 -11.57 -1.39
N ILE A 109 23.68 -12.28 -0.58
CA ILE A 109 24.88 -11.76 0.13
C ILE A 109 25.95 -11.31 -0.87
N GLU A 110 26.30 -12.17 -1.85
CA GLU A 110 27.17 -11.84 -2.99
C GLU A 110 26.66 -10.62 -3.79
N ASN A 111 25.35 -10.37 -3.75
CA ASN A 111 24.73 -9.23 -4.41
C ASN A 111 24.56 -7.98 -3.51
N GLY A 112 25.20 -7.98 -2.34
CA GLY A 112 25.29 -6.82 -1.44
C GLY A 112 24.16 -6.70 -0.43
N PHE A 113 23.25 -7.69 -0.36
CA PHE A 113 22.31 -7.79 0.75
C PHE A 113 23.04 -8.43 1.94
N VAL A 114 23.86 -7.62 2.62
CA VAL A 114 24.72 -8.02 3.74
C VAL A 114 24.22 -7.47 5.07
N GLY A 115 24.53 -8.15 6.17
CA GLY A 115 24.06 -7.76 7.51
C GLY A 115 22.53 -7.64 7.55
N GLN A 116 22.02 -6.56 8.16
CA GLN A 116 20.57 -6.35 8.33
C GLN A 116 19.79 -6.14 7.01
N ASN A 117 20.46 -5.85 5.89
CA ASN A 117 19.78 -5.73 4.58
C ASN A 117 19.15 -7.06 4.12
N LEU A 118 19.71 -8.21 4.51
CA LEU A 118 19.19 -9.53 4.14
C LEU A 118 17.93 -9.92 4.94
N PRO A 119 17.92 -9.88 6.29
CA PRO A 119 16.69 -10.05 7.05
C PRO A 119 15.62 -9.05 6.67
N GLU A 120 15.96 -7.77 6.45
CA GLU A 120 15.00 -6.77 6.03
C GLU A 120 14.35 -7.14 4.68
N LEU A 121 15.15 -7.45 3.65
CA LEU A 121 14.64 -7.87 2.34
C LEU A 121 13.69 -9.08 2.44
N VAL A 122 14.11 -10.13 3.14
CA VAL A 122 13.32 -11.36 3.31
C VAL A 122 12.02 -11.09 4.06
N LEU A 123 12.05 -10.21 5.07
CA LEU A 123 10.87 -9.83 5.84
C LEU A 123 9.89 -8.92 5.09
N LEU A 124 10.32 -8.17 4.06
CA LEU A 124 9.41 -7.41 3.20
C LEU A 124 8.43 -8.34 2.48
N ASN A 125 8.92 -9.43 1.90
CA ASN A 125 8.08 -10.47 1.29
C ASN A 125 8.78 -11.84 1.26
N PRO A 126 8.44 -12.74 2.22
CA PRO A 126 9.01 -14.09 2.31
C PRO A 126 8.78 -14.99 1.10
N VAL A 127 7.93 -14.60 0.13
CA VAL A 127 7.76 -15.29 -1.15
C VAL A 127 9.08 -15.38 -1.93
N ILE A 128 10.07 -14.51 -1.65
CA ILE A 128 11.40 -14.58 -2.27
C ILE A 128 12.08 -15.93 -1.99
N LEU A 129 11.88 -16.48 -0.79
CA LEU A 129 12.41 -17.80 -0.44
C LEU A 129 11.68 -18.95 -1.14
N THR A 130 10.46 -18.72 -1.63
CA THR A 130 9.66 -19.72 -2.36
C THR A 130 9.85 -19.66 -3.87
N ARG A 131 10.44 -18.58 -4.41
CA ARG A 131 10.77 -18.45 -5.84
C ARG A 131 12.00 -19.29 -6.23
N SER A 132 12.09 -19.64 -7.51
CA SER A 132 13.29 -20.26 -8.08
C SER A 132 14.45 -19.25 -8.06
N LEU A 133 15.65 -19.73 -7.68
CA LEU A 133 16.85 -18.90 -7.69
C LEU A 133 17.17 -18.45 -9.11
N ASP A 134 17.28 -19.41 -10.04
CA ASP A 134 17.83 -19.16 -11.38
C ASP A 134 16.83 -18.54 -12.36
N SER A 135 15.53 -18.83 -12.24
CA SER A 135 14.52 -18.29 -13.16
C SER A 135 13.80 -17.03 -12.67
N HIS A 136 13.97 -16.62 -11.41
CA HIS A 136 13.29 -15.43 -10.87
C HIS A 136 14.26 -14.50 -10.13
N ILE A 137 14.93 -14.99 -9.09
CA ILE A 137 15.72 -14.14 -8.18
C ILE A 137 16.97 -13.60 -8.90
N LYS A 138 17.75 -14.48 -9.56
CA LYS A 138 18.96 -14.09 -10.31
C LYS A 138 18.64 -13.05 -11.40
N PRO A 139 17.69 -13.29 -12.34
CA PRO A 139 17.37 -12.30 -13.38
C PRO A 139 16.89 -10.95 -12.82
N ALA A 140 16.07 -10.96 -11.77
CA ALA A 140 15.55 -9.73 -11.18
C ALA A 140 16.66 -8.89 -10.51
N VAL A 141 17.51 -9.51 -9.68
CA VAL A 141 18.62 -8.82 -9.00
C VAL A 141 19.67 -8.36 -10.02
N GLN A 142 20.05 -9.21 -10.97
CA GLN A 142 21.06 -8.88 -11.99
C GLN A 142 20.60 -7.76 -12.93
N PHE A 143 19.31 -7.70 -13.27
CA PHE A 143 18.76 -6.60 -14.06
C PHE A 143 18.71 -5.30 -13.25
N LEU A 144 18.12 -5.33 -12.05
CA LEU A 144 17.96 -4.12 -11.23
C LEU A 144 19.29 -3.53 -10.78
N LYS A 145 20.34 -4.35 -10.57
CA LYS A 145 21.72 -3.88 -10.33
C LYS A 145 22.31 -3.02 -11.45
N LYS A 146 21.80 -3.10 -12.68
CA LYS A 146 22.23 -2.21 -13.79
C LYS A 146 21.66 -0.79 -13.65
N LEU A 147 20.65 -0.61 -12.79
CA LEU A 147 19.85 0.61 -12.67
C LEU A 147 19.91 1.23 -11.27
N LEU A 148 20.10 0.41 -10.23
CA LEU A 148 19.98 0.79 -8.81
C LEU A 148 21.13 0.20 -7.98
N SER A 149 21.57 0.95 -6.96
CA SER A 149 22.40 0.40 -5.88
C SER A 149 21.62 -0.64 -5.06
N THR A 150 22.29 -1.49 -4.29
CA THR A 150 21.58 -2.47 -3.44
C THR A 150 20.71 -1.81 -2.38
N ASN A 151 21.11 -0.65 -1.85
CA ASN A 151 20.29 0.15 -0.93
C ASN A 151 19.05 0.74 -1.64
N ASP A 152 19.20 1.19 -2.89
CA ASP A 152 18.08 1.69 -3.70
C ASP A 152 17.11 0.57 -4.11
N MET A 153 17.61 -0.63 -4.45
CA MET A 153 16.78 -1.82 -4.66
C MET A 153 15.96 -2.15 -3.40
N LEU A 154 16.57 -2.08 -2.22
CA LEU A 154 15.89 -2.33 -0.95
C LEU A 154 14.85 -1.23 -0.64
N ALA A 155 15.18 0.04 -0.89
CA ALA A 155 14.24 1.16 -0.80
C ALA A 155 13.08 1.06 -1.80
N ALA A 156 13.30 0.54 -3.01
CA ALA A 156 12.24 0.25 -3.98
C ALA A 156 11.39 -0.94 -3.53
N ALA A 157 12.00 -2.01 -3.00
CA ALA A 157 11.29 -3.16 -2.44
C ALA A 157 10.41 -2.78 -1.23
N LYS A 158 10.81 -1.81 -0.41
CA LYS A 158 9.96 -1.22 0.66
C LYS A 158 8.67 -0.60 0.12
N ARG A 159 8.70 -0.04 -1.10
CA ARG A 159 7.53 0.57 -1.78
C ARG A 159 6.70 -0.45 -2.57
N SER A 160 7.33 -1.50 -3.10
CA SER A 160 6.66 -2.65 -3.72
C SER A 160 7.42 -3.93 -3.44
N SER A 161 6.97 -4.69 -2.43
CA SER A 161 7.63 -5.92 -1.98
C SER A 161 7.52 -7.09 -2.99
N TRP A 162 6.85 -6.86 -4.13
CA TRP A 162 6.81 -7.77 -5.27
C TRP A 162 7.93 -7.54 -6.29
N LEU A 163 8.71 -6.45 -6.19
CA LEU A 163 9.73 -6.04 -7.18
C LEU A 163 10.75 -7.15 -7.52
N LEU A 164 11.23 -7.86 -6.50
CA LEU A 164 12.20 -8.97 -6.62
C LEU A 164 11.55 -10.37 -6.68
N ASN A 165 10.22 -10.42 -6.72
CA ASN A 165 9.41 -11.65 -6.60
C ASN A 165 8.57 -11.97 -7.84
N MET A 166 8.46 -11.01 -8.75
CA MET A 166 7.74 -11.11 -10.01
C MET A 166 8.68 -11.58 -11.12
N ASP A 167 8.12 -12.07 -12.23
CA ASP A 167 8.90 -12.31 -13.44
C ASP A 167 9.45 -10.99 -13.99
N SER A 168 10.76 -10.77 -13.78
CA SER A 168 11.44 -9.60 -14.33
C SER A 168 11.62 -9.70 -15.85
N VAL A 169 11.81 -10.90 -16.40
CA VAL A 169 12.13 -11.14 -17.81
C VAL A 169 10.91 -10.92 -18.69
N GLY A 170 9.74 -11.42 -18.29
CA GLY A 170 8.48 -11.22 -19.02
C GLY A 170 7.76 -9.90 -18.72
N THR A 171 8.15 -9.15 -17.67
CA THR A 171 7.43 -7.92 -17.25
C THR A 171 8.30 -6.68 -17.14
N ILE A 172 9.32 -6.67 -16.27
CA ILE A 172 10.09 -5.45 -15.96
C ILE A 172 11.02 -5.09 -17.14
N GLN A 173 11.77 -6.05 -17.66
CA GLN A 173 12.74 -5.81 -18.73
C GLN A 173 12.07 -5.31 -20.03
N PRO A 174 10.95 -5.89 -20.51
CA PRO A 174 10.24 -5.39 -21.68
C PRO A 174 9.64 -4.01 -21.45
N ASN A 175 9.10 -3.72 -20.26
CA ASN A 175 8.60 -2.37 -19.93
C ASN A 175 9.72 -1.32 -19.92
N VAL A 176 10.91 -1.66 -19.41
CA VAL A 176 12.07 -0.75 -19.46
C VAL A 176 12.54 -0.55 -20.91
N ALA A 177 12.68 -1.62 -21.69
CA ALA A 177 13.07 -1.55 -23.09
C ALA A 177 12.08 -0.70 -23.92
N LEU A 178 10.77 -0.90 -23.71
CA LEU A 178 9.70 -0.10 -24.30
C LEU A 178 9.83 1.39 -23.95
N LEU A 179 10.00 1.72 -22.66
CA LEU A 179 10.18 3.11 -22.22
C LEU A 179 11.42 3.74 -22.89
N GLN A 180 12.53 3.00 -23.00
CA GLN A 180 13.72 3.48 -23.71
C GLN A 180 13.48 3.69 -25.21
N SER A 181 12.82 2.75 -25.91
CA SER A 181 12.50 2.90 -27.34
C SER A 181 11.52 4.05 -27.61
N GLU A 182 10.68 4.38 -26.64
CA GLU A 182 9.72 5.48 -26.71
C GLU A 182 10.34 6.85 -26.36
N GLY A 183 11.64 6.89 -26.05
CA GLY A 183 12.41 8.11 -25.81
C GLY A 183 12.54 8.53 -24.34
N VAL A 184 12.17 7.67 -23.38
CA VAL A 184 12.28 7.98 -21.95
C VAL A 184 13.73 7.80 -21.48
N PRO A 185 14.39 8.84 -20.91
CA PRO A 185 15.76 8.74 -20.43
C PRO A 185 15.96 7.69 -19.34
N LEU A 186 17.15 7.07 -19.32
CA LEU A 186 17.45 5.99 -18.37
C LEU A 186 17.37 6.45 -16.90
N ASP A 187 17.76 7.70 -16.59
CA ASP A 187 17.68 8.23 -15.23
C ASP A 187 16.22 8.45 -14.79
N VAL A 188 15.33 8.83 -15.71
CA VAL A 188 13.88 8.96 -15.48
C VAL A 188 13.28 7.58 -15.20
N ILE A 189 13.68 6.54 -15.95
CA ILE A 189 13.29 5.15 -15.69
C ILE A 189 13.83 4.68 -14.33
N THR A 190 15.09 4.92 -14.02
CA THR A 190 15.69 4.58 -12.71
C THR A 190 14.94 5.24 -11.55
N LYS A 191 14.63 6.54 -11.65
CA LYS A 191 13.79 7.26 -10.68
C LYS A 191 12.38 6.68 -10.59
N MET A 192 11.77 6.27 -11.71
CA MET A 192 10.48 5.60 -11.74
C MET A 192 10.52 4.26 -10.97
N ILE A 193 11.55 3.43 -11.18
CA ILE A 193 11.70 2.15 -10.45
C ILE A 193 11.94 2.39 -8.96
N LEU A 194 12.79 3.36 -8.59
CA LEU A 194 13.12 3.67 -7.20
C LEU A 194 11.91 4.18 -6.40
N PHE A 195 11.17 5.16 -6.94
CA PHE A 195 10.09 5.82 -6.21
C PHE A 195 8.70 5.23 -6.48
N GLN A 196 8.49 4.59 -7.64
CA GLN A 196 7.18 4.10 -8.10
C GLN A 196 7.31 2.72 -8.78
N PRO A 197 7.94 1.70 -8.16
CA PRO A 197 8.28 0.44 -8.82
C PRO A 197 7.10 -0.27 -9.48
N ARG A 198 5.88 -0.16 -8.91
CA ARG A 198 4.66 -0.74 -9.50
C ARG A 198 4.37 -0.27 -10.93
N THR A 199 4.90 0.88 -11.35
CA THR A 199 4.71 1.42 -12.70
C THR A 199 5.32 0.49 -13.75
N VAL A 200 6.58 0.07 -13.60
CA VAL A 200 7.23 -0.89 -14.53
C VAL A 200 6.81 -2.35 -14.32
N MET A 201 5.89 -2.62 -13.39
CA MET A 201 5.42 -3.98 -13.04
C MET A 201 4.05 -4.32 -13.64
N GLN A 202 3.56 -3.52 -14.59
CA GLN A 202 2.30 -3.79 -15.29
C GLN A 202 2.51 -4.72 -16.48
N ASN A 203 1.43 -5.33 -16.98
CA ASN A 203 1.44 -6.01 -18.27
C ASN A 203 1.94 -5.05 -19.38
N VAL A 204 2.73 -5.59 -20.31
CA VAL A 204 3.47 -4.83 -21.32
C VAL A 204 2.51 -4.11 -22.30
N ASP A 205 1.42 -4.76 -22.71
CA ASP A 205 0.41 -4.15 -23.57
C ASP A 205 -0.26 -2.95 -22.89
N ARG A 206 -0.50 -3.05 -21.57
CA ARG A 206 -1.04 -1.93 -20.79
C ARG A 206 -0.04 -0.78 -20.65
N MET A 207 1.26 -1.08 -20.55
CA MET A 207 2.30 -0.05 -20.59
C MET A 207 2.36 0.62 -21.96
N ALA A 208 2.38 -0.15 -23.05
CA ALA A 208 2.41 0.37 -24.42
C ALA A 208 1.21 1.27 -24.71
N TYR A 209 -0.01 0.83 -24.36
CA TYR A 209 -1.21 1.68 -24.43
C TYR A 209 -1.02 3.00 -23.65
N ALA A 210 -0.52 2.92 -22.41
CA ALA A 210 -0.37 4.10 -21.56
C ALA A 210 0.67 5.07 -22.12
N VAL A 211 1.87 4.60 -22.49
CA VAL A 211 2.93 5.42 -23.07
C VAL A 211 2.47 6.08 -24.37
N ARG A 212 1.86 5.33 -25.28
CA ARG A 212 1.29 5.87 -26.51
C ARG A 212 0.25 6.95 -26.23
N THR A 213 -0.74 6.67 -25.38
CA THR A 213 -1.78 7.67 -25.03
C THR A 213 -1.16 8.96 -24.45
N ILE A 214 -0.12 8.84 -23.63
CA ILE A 214 0.56 10.00 -23.03
C ILE A 214 1.36 10.81 -24.08
N LYS A 215 1.98 10.14 -25.06
CA LYS A 215 2.67 10.79 -26.18
C LYS A 215 1.72 11.43 -27.18
N ASP A 216 0.59 10.76 -27.49
CA ASP A 216 -0.48 11.29 -28.35
C ASP A 216 -1.13 12.55 -27.71
N LEU A 217 -1.15 12.64 -26.37
CA LEU A 217 -1.52 13.85 -25.62
C LEU A 217 -0.42 14.93 -25.60
N GLY A 218 0.74 14.72 -26.22
CA GLY A 218 1.83 15.68 -26.30
C GLY A 218 2.61 15.90 -24.99
N ILE A 219 2.62 14.93 -24.08
CA ILE A 219 3.44 15.00 -22.86
C ILE A 219 4.85 14.45 -23.15
N ASP A 220 5.86 15.31 -23.01
CA ASP A 220 7.27 14.98 -23.24
C ASP A 220 7.77 13.80 -22.37
N PRO A 221 8.28 12.71 -22.98
CA PRO A 221 8.80 11.53 -22.26
C PRO A 221 10.02 11.80 -21.36
N THR A 222 10.74 12.91 -21.54
CA THR A 222 11.87 13.26 -20.67
C THR A 222 11.45 13.89 -19.34
N GLY A 223 10.24 14.45 -19.27
CA GLY A 223 9.77 15.22 -18.13
C GLY A 223 9.26 14.38 -16.95
N PRO A 224 9.36 14.88 -15.69
CA PRO A 224 8.78 14.21 -14.53
C PRO A 224 7.24 14.11 -14.60
N MET A 225 6.60 14.90 -15.47
CA MET A 225 5.16 14.83 -15.70
C MET A 225 4.75 13.55 -16.44
N PHE A 226 5.57 13.07 -17.39
CA PHE A 226 5.34 11.82 -18.10
C PHE A 226 5.23 10.64 -17.12
N VAL A 227 6.15 10.53 -16.17
CA VAL A 227 6.12 9.48 -15.13
C VAL A 227 4.82 9.50 -14.33
N ARG A 228 4.32 10.70 -13.96
CA ARG A 228 3.05 10.87 -13.25
C ARG A 228 1.87 10.48 -14.13
N ALA A 229 1.87 10.91 -15.39
CA ALA A 229 0.80 10.66 -16.34
C ALA A 229 0.70 9.17 -16.71
N VAL A 230 1.82 8.52 -17.02
CA VAL A 230 1.89 7.06 -17.22
C VAL A 230 1.38 6.32 -15.99
N ARG A 231 1.78 6.69 -14.76
CA ARG A 231 1.27 6.05 -13.52
C ARG A 231 -0.25 6.12 -13.40
N VAL A 232 -0.89 7.21 -13.82
CA VAL A 232 -2.35 7.34 -13.78
C VAL A 232 -3.01 6.56 -14.91
N MET A 233 -2.45 6.62 -16.12
CA MET A 233 -2.99 5.88 -17.26
C MET A 233 -2.94 4.37 -17.03
N ILE A 234 -1.82 3.80 -16.59
CA ILE A 234 -1.73 2.35 -16.38
C ILE A 234 -2.79 1.82 -15.41
N SER A 235 -3.22 2.60 -14.41
CA SER A 235 -4.02 2.11 -13.29
C SER A 235 -5.52 1.91 -13.53
N MET A 236 -6.08 2.17 -14.73
CA MET A 236 -7.56 2.26 -14.88
C MET A 236 -8.27 1.63 -16.10
N LYS A 237 -7.62 0.92 -17.05
CA LYS A 237 -8.21 0.58 -18.38
C LYS A 237 -8.58 1.82 -19.23
N GLU A 238 -9.25 1.64 -20.37
CA GLU A 238 -9.70 2.72 -21.25
C GLU A 238 -11.15 3.18 -20.95
N SER A 239 -12.06 2.25 -20.64
CA SER A 239 -13.46 2.59 -20.34
C SER A 239 -13.61 3.51 -19.13
N THR A 240 -12.83 3.29 -18.07
CA THR A 240 -12.78 4.18 -16.89
C THR A 240 -12.23 5.56 -17.26
N TRP A 241 -11.24 5.63 -18.15
CA TRP A 241 -10.67 6.90 -18.62
C TRP A 241 -11.72 7.73 -19.36
N LYS A 242 -12.43 7.11 -20.32
CA LYS A 242 -13.55 7.75 -21.03
C LYS A 242 -14.66 8.19 -20.08
N ARG A 243 -15.08 7.34 -19.13
CA ARG A 243 -16.08 7.69 -18.12
C ARG A 243 -15.67 8.88 -17.25
N LYS A 244 -14.38 9.04 -16.95
CA LYS A 244 -13.86 10.20 -16.22
C LYS A 244 -13.88 11.49 -17.03
N ILE A 245 -13.65 11.42 -18.34
CA ILE A 245 -13.83 12.58 -19.23
C ILE A 245 -15.31 13.00 -19.25
N GLU A 246 -16.23 12.04 -19.45
CA GLU A 246 -17.68 12.34 -19.43
C GLU A 246 -18.15 12.89 -18.07
N PHE A 247 -17.60 12.41 -16.96
CA PHE A 247 -17.86 12.96 -15.62
C PHE A 247 -17.51 14.46 -15.53
N PHE A 248 -16.37 14.91 -16.05
CA PHE A 248 -16.05 16.34 -16.04
C PHE A 248 -16.91 17.13 -17.05
N LYS A 249 -17.30 16.51 -18.18
CA LYS A 249 -18.23 17.10 -19.15
C LYS A 249 -19.62 17.33 -18.56
N SER A 250 -20.11 16.48 -17.64
CA SER A 250 -21.36 16.77 -16.92
C SER A 250 -21.29 17.96 -15.95
N TYR A 251 -20.09 18.43 -15.61
CA TYR A 251 -19.85 19.70 -14.91
C TYR A 251 -19.49 20.86 -15.87
N GLY A 252 -19.76 20.71 -17.17
CA GLY A 252 -19.59 21.76 -18.18
C GLY A 252 -18.16 21.95 -18.70
N TRP A 253 -17.19 21.11 -18.32
CA TRP A 253 -15.83 21.21 -18.85
C TRP A 253 -15.76 20.61 -20.26
N SER A 254 -15.08 21.27 -21.20
CA SER A 254 -14.77 20.65 -22.49
C SER A 254 -13.71 19.55 -22.33
N GLU A 255 -13.66 18.60 -23.27
CA GLU A 255 -12.65 17.54 -23.25
C GLU A 255 -11.22 18.12 -23.28
N ASP A 256 -10.97 19.16 -24.10
CA ASP A 256 -9.69 19.87 -24.13
C ASP A 256 -9.30 20.46 -22.76
N VAL A 257 -10.26 21.01 -22.02
CA VAL A 257 -10.04 21.51 -20.65
C VAL A 257 -9.63 20.35 -19.73
N VAL A 258 -10.34 19.23 -19.76
CA VAL A 258 -10.02 18.02 -18.97
C VAL A 258 -8.61 17.51 -19.30
N LEU A 259 -8.27 17.42 -20.58
CA LEU A 259 -6.95 16.99 -21.04
C LEU A 259 -5.87 18.00 -20.64
N SER A 260 -6.13 19.32 -20.70
CA SER A 260 -5.19 20.36 -20.24
C SER A 260 -4.93 20.31 -18.73
N VAL A 261 -5.96 19.96 -17.95
CA VAL A 261 -5.88 19.76 -16.51
C VAL A 261 -5.08 18.50 -16.19
N PHE A 262 -5.34 17.40 -16.90
CA PHE A 262 -4.58 16.16 -16.79
C PHE A 262 -3.09 16.35 -17.13
N LYS A 263 -2.76 17.06 -18.22
CA LYS A 263 -1.36 17.38 -18.59
C LYS A 263 -0.62 18.17 -17.50
N ARG A 264 -1.33 19.04 -16.75
CA ARG A 264 -0.75 19.84 -15.65
C ARG A 264 -0.72 19.10 -14.30
N GLN A 265 -1.70 18.24 -14.03
CA GLN A 265 -1.79 17.47 -12.79
C GLN A 265 -2.51 16.13 -13.02
N PRO A 266 -1.81 15.07 -13.45
CA PRO A 266 -2.43 13.79 -13.80
C PRO A 266 -3.23 13.15 -12.66
N PHE A 267 -2.80 13.36 -11.41
CA PHE A 267 -3.39 12.67 -10.25
C PHE A 267 -4.81 13.14 -9.88
N CYS A 268 -5.34 14.23 -10.45
CA CYS A 268 -6.76 14.56 -10.25
C CYS A 268 -7.68 13.49 -10.86
N LEU A 269 -7.38 12.99 -12.07
CA LEU A 269 -8.10 11.88 -12.72
C LEU A 269 -7.83 10.51 -12.06
N ALA A 270 -6.90 10.41 -11.11
CA ALA A 270 -6.70 9.19 -10.33
C ALA A 270 -7.70 9.03 -9.17
N CYS A 271 -8.48 10.06 -8.83
CA CYS A 271 -9.51 9.99 -7.78
C CYS A 271 -10.77 9.23 -8.25
N SER A 272 -11.56 8.69 -7.32
CA SER A 272 -12.87 8.10 -7.63
C SER A 272 -13.85 9.19 -8.09
N GLU A 273 -14.80 8.85 -8.98
CA GLU A 273 -15.82 9.81 -9.42
C GLU A 273 -16.74 10.25 -8.27
N GLU A 274 -17.02 9.37 -7.31
CA GLU A 274 -17.73 9.71 -6.06
C GLU A 274 -17.04 10.84 -5.28
N LYS A 275 -15.72 10.71 -5.06
CA LYS A 275 -14.92 11.74 -4.38
C LYS A 275 -14.89 13.04 -5.21
N LEU A 276 -14.68 12.91 -6.52
CA LEU A 276 -14.65 14.07 -7.42
C LEU A 276 -16.00 14.80 -7.40
N GLY A 277 -17.13 14.09 -7.45
CA GLY A 277 -18.48 14.65 -7.38
C GLY A 277 -18.68 15.48 -6.12
N ARG A 278 -18.41 14.90 -4.94
CA ARG A 278 -18.52 15.62 -3.66
C ARG A 278 -17.65 16.88 -3.60
N VAL A 279 -16.44 16.85 -4.17
CA VAL A 279 -15.56 18.02 -4.24
C VAL A 279 -16.06 19.06 -5.25
N MET A 280 -16.51 18.64 -6.43
CA MET A 280 -17.06 19.50 -7.48
C MET A 280 -18.36 20.18 -7.02
N ASP A 281 -19.31 19.41 -6.50
CA ASP A 281 -20.59 19.91 -5.98
C ASP A 281 -20.37 20.92 -4.85
N PHE A 282 -19.47 20.63 -3.92
CA PHE A 282 -19.17 21.57 -2.84
C PHE A 282 -18.61 22.89 -3.35
N PHE A 283 -17.58 22.86 -4.22
CA PHE A 283 -16.99 24.11 -4.70
C PHE A 283 -17.93 24.89 -5.63
N LEU A 284 -18.55 24.23 -6.61
CA LEU A 284 -19.41 24.89 -7.60
C LEU A 284 -20.78 25.27 -7.01
N ASN A 285 -21.42 24.38 -6.24
CA ASN A 285 -22.79 24.57 -5.78
C ASN A 285 -22.89 25.17 -4.36
N THR A 286 -21.99 24.83 -3.43
CA THR A 286 -22.02 25.36 -2.05
C THR A 286 -21.18 26.62 -1.88
N VAL A 287 -19.91 26.60 -2.30
CA VAL A 287 -18.97 27.74 -2.17
C VAL A 287 -19.24 28.81 -3.23
N LYS A 288 -19.84 28.43 -4.36
CA LYS A 288 -20.02 29.25 -5.58
C LYS A 288 -18.67 29.73 -6.15
N LEU A 289 -17.71 28.80 -6.22
CA LEU A 289 -16.41 29.01 -6.86
C LEU A 289 -16.56 28.96 -8.38
N GLU A 290 -15.91 29.87 -9.09
CA GLU A 290 -15.87 29.89 -10.56
C GLU A 290 -15.20 28.62 -11.13
N PRO A 291 -15.77 27.96 -12.16
CA PRO A 291 -15.16 26.81 -12.81
C PRO A 291 -13.72 27.05 -13.26
N GLU A 292 -13.43 28.24 -13.76
CA GLU A 292 -12.10 28.71 -14.20
C GLU A 292 -11.09 28.65 -13.06
N THR A 293 -11.50 28.99 -11.83
CA THR A 293 -10.65 28.91 -10.65
C THR A 293 -10.33 27.45 -10.30
N MET A 294 -11.27 26.51 -10.49
CA MET A 294 -10.99 25.08 -10.32
C MET A 294 -10.07 24.52 -11.42
N ILE A 295 -10.28 24.94 -12.68
CA ILE A 295 -9.44 24.57 -13.83
C ILE A 295 -8.00 25.12 -13.67
N ALA A 296 -7.85 26.28 -13.03
CA ALA A 296 -6.55 26.84 -12.66
C ALA A 296 -5.89 26.09 -11.47
N ASN A 297 -6.69 25.52 -10.56
CA ASN A 297 -6.22 24.90 -9.30
C ASN A 297 -6.63 23.41 -9.17
N PRO A 298 -6.20 22.51 -10.08
CA PRO A 298 -6.63 21.10 -10.08
C PRO A 298 -6.18 20.28 -8.86
N MET A 299 -5.31 20.84 -8.02
CA MET A 299 -4.98 20.29 -6.70
C MET A 299 -6.20 20.15 -5.79
N LEU A 300 -7.21 21.04 -5.90
CA LEU A 300 -8.43 21.00 -5.08
C LEU A 300 -9.15 19.64 -5.16
N LEU A 301 -9.17 19.04 -6.36
CA LEU A 301 -9.76 17.72 -6.65
C LEU A 301 -9.08 16.56 -5.90
N MET A 302 -7.85 16.75 -5.45
CA MET A 302 -7.01 15.69 -4.87
C MET A 302 -7.09 15.61 -3.34
N HIS A 303 -7.47 16.67 -2.63
CA HIS A 303 -7.52 16.66 -1.16
C HIS A 303 -8.66 15.77 -0.62
N GLY A 304 -8.54 15.31 0.63
CA GLY A 304 -9.62 14.58 1.30
C GLY A 304 -10.77 15.53 1.62
N PHE A 305 -12.01 15.16 1.32
CA PHE A 305 -13.14 16.09 1.46
C PHE A 305 -13.40 16.40 2.95
N GLU A 306 -13.66 15.37 3.72
CA GLU A 306 -13.96 15.42 5.16
C GLU A 306 -12.72 15.79 5.98
N LYS A 307 -11.56 15.24 5.63
CA LYS A 307 -10.34 15.40 6.43
C LYS A 307 -9.53 16.65 6.09
N THR A 308 -9.91 17.42 5.07
CA THR A 308 -9.14 18.58 4.62
C THR A 308 -10.00 19.70 4.03
N VAL A 309 -10.82 19.43 3.02
CA VAL A 309 -11.57 20.49 2.33
C VAL A 309 -12.59 21.16 3.26
N LEU A 310 -13.47 20.38 3.88
CA LEU A 310 -14.55 20.89 4.73
C LEU A 310 -14.04 21.56 6.02
N PRO A 311 -13.15 20.95 6.85
CA PRO A 311 -12.65 21.59 8.06
C PRO A 311 -11.91 22.90 7.81
N ARG A 312 -11.13 22.97 6.72
CA ARG A 312 -10.39 24.18 6.36
C ARG A 312 -11.30 25.26 5.77
N TYR A 313 -12.36 24.87 5.04
CA TYR A 313 -13.39 25.81 4.62
C TYR A 313 -14.18 26.38 5.82
N ASN A 314 -14.48 25.57 6.85
CA ASN A 314 -15.13 26.04 8.06
C ASN A 314 -14.30 27.13 8.76
N VAL A 315 -12.99 26.89 8.94
CA VAL A 315 -12.04 27.90 9.46
C VAL A 315 -12.03 29.16 8.58
N PHE A 316 -11.93 29.02 7.25
CA PHE A 316 -11.98 30.15 6.32
C PHE A 316 -13.27 30.96 6.46
N LYS A 317 -14.43 30.30 6.53
CA LYS A 317 -15.74 30.92 6.70
C LYS A 317 -15.83 31.70 8.01
N ILE A 318 -15.32 31.15 9.12
CA ILE A 318 -15.28 31.81 10.43
C ILE A 318 -14.39 33.06 10.37
N LEU A 319 -13.16 32.95 9.88
CA LEU A 319 -12.24 34.08 9.79
C LEU A 319 -12.77 35.20 8.88
N VAL A 320 -13.46 34.86 7.78
CA VAL A 320 -14.17 35.83 6.92
C VAL A 320 -15.32 36.50 7.69
N SER A 321 -16.13 35.74 8.43
CA SER A 321 -17.26 36.29 9.20
C SER A 321 -16.84 37.16 10.40
N LYS A 322 -15.58 37.05 10.83
CA LYS A 322 -14.94 37.89 11.86
C LYS A 322 -14.10 39.03 11.26
N GLU A 323 -14.12 39.20 9.94
CA GLU A 323 -13.35 40.21 9.19
C GLU A 323 -11.81 40.10 9.35
N LEU A 324 -11.32 38.99 9.92
CA LEU A 324 -9.89 38.71 10.14
C LEU A 324 -9.15 38.35 8.83
N ILE A 325 -9.89 37.93 7.81
CA ILE A 325 -9.42 37.75 6.43
C ILE A 325 -10.49 38.16 5.42
N ASN A 326 -10.05 38.76 4.30
CA ASN A 326 -10.94 39.04 3.17
C ASN A 326 -11.43 37.74 2.51
N ARG A 327 -12.68 37.74 2.02
CA ARG A 327 -13.24 36.68 1.16
C ARG A 327 -12.59 36.75 -0.23
N ASP A 328 -11.58 35.93 -0.46
CA ASP A 328 -10.88 35.81 -1.75
C ASP A 328 -10.76 34.33 -2.17
N ASN A 329 -11.14 34.05 -3.42
CA ASN A 329 -11.11 32.71 -4.01
C ASN A 329 -9.68 32.17 -4.12
N LYS A 330 -8.67 33.02 -4.41
CA LYS A 330 -7.26 32.59 -4.51
C LYS A 330 -6.72 32.19 -3.14
N ARG A 331 -7.00 32.98 -2.10
CA ARG A 331 -6.70 32.68 -0.69
C ARG A 331 -7.35 31.38 -0.23
N LEU A 332 -8.62 31.14 -0.57
CA LEU A 332 -9.30 29.88 -0.27
C LEU A 332 -8.57 28.68 -0.91
N CYS A 333 -8.24 28.77 -2.21
CA CYS A 333 -7.50 27.72 -2.91
C CYS A 333 -6.14 27.43 -2.28
N TRP A 334 -5.39 28.48 -1.91
CA TRP A 334 -4.09 28.34 -1.26
C TRP A 334 -4.19 27.68 0.12
N LEU A 335 -5.17 28.10 0.93
CA LEU A 335 -5.45 27.60 2.28
C LEU A 335 -5.80 26.11 2.29
N ILE A 336 -6.64 25.65 1.35
CA ILE A 336 -7.00 24.23 1.23
C ILE A 336 -5.78 23.40 0.82
N THR A 337 -4.92 23.92 -0.05
CA THR A 337 -3.80 23.17 -0.64
C THR A 337 -2.50 23.18 0.19
N GLN A 338 -2.43 23.94 1.30
CA GLN A 338 -1.26 23.96 2.18
C GLN A 338 -1.01 22.62 2.90
N SER A 339 0.24 22.43 3.36
CA SER A 339 0.55 21.40 4.36
C SER A 339 -0.19 21.69 5.68
N GLU A 340 -0.45 20.64 6.45
CA GLU A 340 -1.16 20.73 7.73
C GLU A 340 -0.55 21.75 8.68
N ARG A 341 0.76 21.69 8.87
CA ARG A 341 1.52 22.65 9.69
C ARG A 341 1.30 24.09 9.23
N ARG A 342 1.46 24.39 7.94
CA ARG A 342 1.26 25.76 7.42
C ARG A 342 -0.18 26.23 7.58
N PHE A 343 -1.14 25.35 7.40
CA PHE A 343 -2.55 25.70 7.61
C PHE A 343 -2.80 26.09 9.08
N LEU A 344 -2.32 25.28 10.04
CA LEU A 344 -2.42 25.60 11.46
C LEU A 344 -1.69 26.90 11.82
N ASP A 345 -0.43 27.04 11.42
CA ASP A 345 0.43 28.20 11.72
C ASP A 345 -0.21 29.52 11.20
N TYR A 346 -0.71 29.54 9.95
CA TYR A 346 -1.19 30.79 9.32
C TYR A 346 -2.69 31.08 9.51
N TYR A 347 -3.53 30.08 9.76
CA TYR A 347 -4.99 30.23 9.79
C TYR A 347 -5.69 29.73 11.05
N VAL A 348 -4.99 29.06 11.97
CA VAL A 348 -5.58 28.65 13.26
C VAL A 348 -4.84 29.33 14.41
N LEU A 349 -3.58 28.95 14.65
CA LEU A 349 -2.77 29.44 15.76
C LEU A 349 -2.61 30.96 15.77
N LYS A 350 -2.46 31.57 14.59
CA LYS A 350 -2.37 33.03 14.40
C LYS A 350 -3.58 33.79 14.95
N TYR A 351 -4.77 33.17 14.96
CA TYR A 351 -6.04 33.84 15.23
C TYR A 351 -6.73 33.35 16.51
N LEU A 352 -6.00 32.66 17.41
CA LEU A 352 -6.56 32.13 18.67
C LEU A 352 -6.89 33.22 19.69
N ASN A 353 -6.30 34.42 19.59
CA ASN A 353 -6.65 35.53 20.49
C ASN A 353 -8.02 36.11 20.13
N GLU A 354 -8.36 36.12 18.84
CA GLU A 354 -9.60 36.66 18.29
C GLU A 354 -10.71 35.59 18.18
N VAL A 355 -10.34 34.32 18.03
CA VAL A 355 -11.25 33.16 17.98
C VAL A 355 -10.63 31.99 18.77
N PRO A 356 -10.77 31.94 20.11
CA PRO A 356 -10.15 30.91 20.96
C PRO A 356 -10.50 29.47 20.55
N ASP A 357 -11.76 29.22 20.21
CA ASP A 357 -12.28 27.88 19.91
C ASP A 357 -11.91 27.39 18.50
N LEU A 358 -11.19 28.18 17.71
CA LEU A 358 -10.92 27.88 16.29
C LEU A 358 -10.13 26.59 16.07
N LEU A 359 -9.26 26.23 17.03
CA LEU A 359 -8.53 24.97 17.00
C LEU A 359 -9.47 23.78 17.28
N GLU A 360 -10.35 23.89 18.28
CA GLU A 360 -11.33 22.86 18.59
C GLU A 360 -12.29 22.64 17.41
N ILE A 361 -12.87 23.71 16.86
CA ILE A 361 -13.74 23.66 15.68
C ILE A 361 -13.06 22.95 14.49
N TYR A 362 -11.76 23.19 14.29
CA TYR A 362 -10.98 22.53 13.25
C TYR A 362 -10.79 21.02 13.48
N HIS A 363 -10.65 20.60 14.74
CA HIS A 363 -10.52 19.20 15.13
C HIS A 363 -11.87 18.47 15.09
N SER A 364 -12.94 19.01 15.69
CA SER A 364 -14.28 18.42 15.68
C SER A 364 -14.79 18.19 14.25
N SER A 365 -14.55 19.16 13.34
CA SER A 365 -14.87 19.03 11.90
C SER A 365 -14.21 17.81 11.20
N LYS A 366 -13.18 17.20 11.78
CA LYS A 366 -12.52 15.98 11.25
C LYS A 366 -13.03 14.68 11.90
N GLU A 367 -13.67 14.76 13.05
CA GLU A 367 -14.07 13.61 13.87
C GLU A 367 -15.54 13.24 13.62
N GLU A 368 -16.42 14.23 13.37
CA GLU A 368 -17.85 14.08 13.00
C GLU A 368 -18.13 13.24 11.73
N THR A 369 -17.12 12.69 11.08
CA THR A 369 -17.24 11.85 9.86
C THR A 369 -16.66 10.45 10.02
N ILE A 370 -16.32 10.03 11.25
CA ILE A 370 -15.99 8.64 11.57
C ILE A 370 -17.24 7.84 11.99
N GLU A 371 -18.29 8.53 12.45
CA GLU A 371 -19.56 7.89 12.86
C GLU A 371 -20.65 7.97 11.78
N ILE A 372 -20.70 6.96 10.92
CA ILE A 372 -21.95 6.46 10.30
C ILE A 372 -21.86 4.91 10.35
N PRO A 373 -22.90 4.19 10.81
CA PRO A 373 -22.86 2.75 11.10
C PRO A 373 -22.68 1.82 9.89
#